data_AF-A0A4V6I2I2-F1
#
_entry.id   AF-A0A4V6I2I2-F1
#
_cell.length_a   1.000
_cell.length_b   1.000
_cell.length_c   1.000
_cell.angle_alpha   90.00
_cell.angle_beta   90.00
_cell.angle_gamma   90.00
#
_symmetry.space_group_name_H-M   'P 1'
#
loop_
_entity.id
_entity.type
_entity.pdbx_description
1 polymer ?
#
loop_
_entity_poly.entity_id
_entity_poly.type
_entity_poly.pdbx_seq_one_letter_code
_entity_poly.pdbx_strand_id
1 'polypeptide(L)'
;MKQPKQTRMCVKCKKRFYQKELLRLQSDGYSLWSFSGRGRSFYVCAECLEQPKTFQAIIKIKKLKPECALHLKEIWNLWRK
;
A
#
# COMPACT_ATOMS: atom_id res chain seq x y z
N MET A 1 -1.25 -26.88 -14.18
CA MET A 1 -0.68 -25.63 -14.73
C MET A 1 -0.54 -24.62 -13.58
N LYS A 2 0.67 -24.14 -13.27
CA LYS A 2 0.84 -23.07 -12.24
C LYS A 2 0.29 -21.77 -12.84
N GLN A 3 -0.74 -21.20 -12.24
CA GLN A 3 -1.27 -19.90 -12.66
C GLN A 3 -0.13 -18.86 -12.69
N PRO A 4 -0.06 -17.99 -13.71
CA PRO A 4 0.95 -16.94 -13.74
C PRO A 4 0.80 -16.09 -12.48
N LYS A 5 1.90 -15.94 -11.72
CA LYS A 5 1.91 -15.13 -10.49
C LYS A 5 1.47 -13.72 -10.83
N GLN A 6 0.30 -13.34 -10.34
CA GLN A 6 -0.32 -12.07 -10.71
C GLN A 6 0.54 -10.91 -10.24
N THR A 7 0.97 -10.07 -11.19
CA THR A 7 1.65 -8.83 -10.86
C THR A 7 0.65 -7.74 -10.50
N ARG A 8 1.08 -6.81 -9.67
CA ARG A 8 0.33 -5.63 -9.22
C ARG A 8 1.19 -4.40 -9.39
N MET A 9 0.53 -3.26 -9.55
CA MET A 9 1.20 -1.98 -9.73
C MET A 9 1.33 -1.26 -8.39
N CYS A 10 2.54 -0.78 -8.08
CA CYS A 10 2.73 0.14 -6.96
C CYS A 10 2.03 1.47 -7.27
N VAL A 11 1.17 1.94 -6.36
CA VAL A 11 0.38 3.15 -6.57
C VAL A 11 1.26 4.41 -6.70
N LYS A 12 2.45 4.40 -6.08
CA LYS A 12 3.38 5.54 -5.99
C LYS A 12 4.30 5.62 -7.21
N CYS A 13 5.06 4.56 -7.52
CA CYS A 13 6.04 4.57 -8.61
C CYS A 13 5.54 3.96 -9.94
N LYS A 14 4.33 3.40 -9.97
CA LYS A 14 3.71 2.76 -11.16
C LYS A 14 4.46 1.55 -11.75
N LYS A 15 5.59 1.12 -11.16
CA LYS A 15 6.26 -0.15 -11.49
C LYS A 15 5.38 -1.35 -11.10
N ARG A 16 5.53 -2.47 -11.81
CA ARG A 16 4.84 -3.74 -11.55
C ARG A 16 5.74 -4.69 -10.75
N PHE A 17 5.17 -5.35 -9.74
CA PHE A 17 5.85 -6.34 -8.88
C PHE A 17 4.94 -7.55 -8.68
N TYR A 18 5.48 -8.67 -8.20
CA TYR A 18 4.63 -9.76 -7.74
C TYR A 18 3.82 -9.31 -6.52
N GLN A 19 2.58 -9.78 -6.40
CA GLN A 19 1.70 -9.37 -5.30
C GLN A 19 2.33 -9.58 -3.90
N LYS A 20 3.13 -10.64 -3.73
CA LYS A 20 3.84 -10.94 -2.47
C LYS A 20 4.92 -9.92 -2.08
N GLU A 21 5.41 -9.12 -3.04
CA GLU A 21 6.46 -8.12 -2.85
C GLU A 21 5.86 -6.74 -2.52
N LEU A 22 4.54 -6.65 -2.43
CA LEU A 22 3.81 -5.41 -2.26
C LEU A 22 3.01 -5.46 -0.95
N LEU A 23 3.11 -4.38 -0.18
CA LEU A 23 2.19 -4.15 0.91
C LEU A 23 0.81 -3.83 0.34
N ARG A 24 -0.18 -4.67 0.67
CA ARG A 24 -1.58 -4.48 0.28
C ARG A 24 -2.32 -3.69 1.36
N LEU A 25 -2.83 -2.54 0.97
CA LEU A 25 -3.57 -1.62 1.83
C LEU A 25 -5.01 -1.53 1.37
N GLN A 26 -5.92 -1.28 2.30
CA GLN A 26 -7.32 -1.03 2.03
C GLN A 26 -7.67 0.40 2.40
N SER A 27 -8.58 0.99 1.63
CA SER A 27 -9.19 2.28 1.96
C SER A 27 -10.65 2.28 1.62
N ASP A 28 -11.49 2.80 2.52
CA ASP A 28 -12.90 3.10 2.24
C ASP A 28 -13.07 4.43 1.48
N GLY A 29 -12.03 5.27 1.43
CA GLY A 29 -12.03 6.58 0.77
C GLY A 29 -11.62 7.70 1.72
N TYR A 30 -11.67 7.47 3.03
CA TYR A 30 -11.28 8.44 4.05
C TYR A 30 -10.27 7.85 5.02
N SER A 31 -10.39 6.56 5.31
CA SER A 31 -9.57 5.82 6.27
C SER A 31 -8.71 4.77 5.58
N LEU A 32 -7.61 4.39 6.22
CA LEU A 32 -6.65 3.40 5.75
C LEU A 32 -6.57 2.25 6.75
N TRP A 33 -6.49 1.02 6.22
CA TRP A 33 -6.46 -0.21 7.02
C TRP A 33 -5.58 -1.27 6.34
N SER A 34 -5.16 -2.26 7.11
CA SER A 34 -4.70 -3.55 6.56
C SER A 34 -5.83 -4.21 5.76
N PHE A 35 -5.48 -4.91 4.69
CA PHE A 35 -6.49 -5.52 3.83
C PHE A 35 -7.27 -6.64 4.53
N SER A 36 -8.59 -6.50 4.61
CA SER A 36 -9.50 -7.42 5.32
C SER A 36 -10.24 -8.42 4.42
N GLY A 37 -9.89 -8.49 3.13
CA GLY A 37 -10.59 -9.37 2.17
C GLY A 37 -11.72 -8.68 1.39
N ARG A 38 -12.11 -7.46 1.77
CA ARG A 38 -13.24 -6.73 1.16
C ARG A 38 -12.86 -5.30 0.79
N GLY A 39 -13.64 -4.66 -0.07
CA GLY A 39 -13.47 -3.24 -0.43
C GLY A 39 -12.30 -2.94 -1.37
N ARG A 40 -12.03 -1.64 -1.57
CA ARG A 40 -11.01 -1.15 -2.49
C ARG A 40 -9.62 -1.27 -1.87
N SER A 41 -8.78 -2.09 -2.48
CA SER A 41 -7.38 -2.23 -2.10
C SER A 41 -6.42 -1.57 -3.08
N PHE A 42 -5.24 -1.22 -2.61
CA PHE A 42 -4.12 -0.76 -3.42
C PHE A 42 -2.80 -1.32 -2.89
N TYR A 43 -1.75 -1.16 -3.67
CA TYR A 43 -0.46 -1.79 -3.42
C TYR A 43 0.66 -0.75 -3.41
N VAL A 44 1.64 -0.95 -2.53
CA VAL A 44 2.86 -0.12 -2.43
C VAL A 44 4.08 -1.02 -2.28
N CYS A 45 5.16 -0.74 -3.01
CA CYS A 45 6.40 -1.50 -2.88
C CYS A 45 7.28 -1.02 -1.73
N ALA A 46 8.12 -1.91 -1.22
CA ALA A 46 9.09 -1.64 -0.16
C ALA A 46 10.00 -0.45 -0.51
N GLU A 47 10.55 -0.41 -1.74
CA GLU A 47 11.38 0.70 -2.24
C GLU A 47 10.71 2.07 -2.02
N CYS A 48 9.41 2.19 -2.30
CA CYS A 48 8.71 3.45 -2.05
C CYS A 48 8.53 3.69 -0.54
N LEU A 49 8.17 2.68 0.24
CA LEU A 49 7.87 2.82 1.68
C LEU A 49 9.10 3.22 2.50
N GLU A 50 10.30 2.93 2.02
CA GLU A 50 11.56 3.37 2.61
C GLU A 50 11.90 4.85 2.31
N GLN A 51 11.31 5.43 1.27
CA GLN A 51 11.60 6.81 0.90
C GLN A 51 10.95 7.81 1.87
N PRO A 52 11.68 8.88 2.25
CA PRO A 52 11.11 9.97 3.01
C PRO A 52 9.87 10.54 2.32
N LYS A 53 8.89 10.93 3.12
CA LYS A 53 7.64 11.56 2.66
C LYS A 53 6.71 10.67 1.82
N THR A 54 7.01 9.37 1.64
CA THR A 54 6.15 8.47 0.87
C THR A 54 4.75 8.36 1.46
N PHE A 55 4.62 8.29 2.79
CA PHE A 55 3.31 8.19 3.43
C PHE A 55 2.44 9.39 3.09
N GLN A 56 2.97 10.61 3.21
CA GLN A 56 2.25 11.85 2.84
C GLN A 56 1.86 11.86 1.35
N ALA A 57 2.73 11.35 0.47
CA ALA A 57 2.38 11.25 -0.94
C ALA A 57 1.26 10.24 -1.20
N ILE A 58 1.24 9.09 -0.51
CA ILE A 58 0.17 8.09 -0.61
C ILE A 58 -1.14 8.69 -0.13
N ILE A 59 -1.14 9.42 1.00
CA ILE A 59 -2.33 10.13 1.50
C ILE A 59 -2.92 11.04 0.41
N LYS A 60 -2.08 11.85 -0.27
CA LYS A 60 -2.52 12.71 -1.38
C LYS A 60 -3.05 11.94 -2.58
N ILE A 61 -2.32 10.92 -3.05
CA ILE A 61 -2.69 10.11 -4.22
C ILE A 61 -4.03 9.40 -3.98
N LYS A 62 -4.26 8.92 -2.76
CA LYS A 62 -5.48 8.19 -2.38
C LYS A 62 -6.57 9.05 -1.75
N LYS A 63 -6.34 10.36 -1.63
CA LYS A 63 -7.27 11.33 -1.02
C LYS A 63 -7.69 10.93 0.40
N LEU A 64 -6.76 10.39 1.17
CA LEU A 64 -6.98 9.95 2.55
C LEU A 64 -6.82 11.12 3.51
N LYS A 65 -7.27 10.94 4.76
CA LYS A 65 -7.04 11.93 5.81
C LYS A 65 -5.56 11.98 6.22
N PRO A 66 -5.02 13.16 6.60
CA PRO A 66 -3.63 13.30 7.05
C PRO A 66 -3.26 12.39 8.22
N GLU A 67 -4.19 12.14 9.15
CA GLU A 67 -3.99 11.24 10.30
C GLU A 67 -3.63 9.80 9.89
N CYS A 68 -4.02 9.36 8.69
CA CYS A 68 -3.71 8.02 8.19
C CYS A 68 -2.21 7.79 7.96
N ALA A 69 -1.38 8.84 7.95
CA ALA A 69 0.07 8.70 7.76
C ALA A 69 0.73 7.92 8.92
N LEU A 70 0.27 8.12 10.15
CA LEU A 70 0.76 7.38 11.32
C LEU A 70 0.37 5.90 11.22
N HIS A 71 -0.90 5.65 10.91
CA HIS A 71 -1.40 4.28 10.78
C HIS A 71 -0.72 3.51 9.63
N LEU A 72 -0.45 4.17 8.51
CA LEU A 72 0.32 3.58 7.42
C LEU A 72 1.75 3.19 7.84
N LYS A 73 2.39 4.01 8.69
CA LYS A 73 3.72 3.71 9.24
C LYS A 73 3.68 2.49 10.17
N GLU A 74 2.64 2.36 10.99
CA GLU A 74 2.43 1.20 11.86
C GLU A 74 2.25 -0.08 11.05
N ILE A 75 1.36 -0.07 10.06
CA ILE A 75 1.14 -1.22 9.17
C ILE A 75 2.44 -1.63 8.46
N TRP A 76 3.22 -0.65 7.98
CA TRP A 76 4.52 -0.92 7.37
C TRP A 76 5.49 -1.59 8.33
N ASN A 77 5.60 -1.08 9.56
CA ASN A 77 6.48 -1.66 10.58
C ASN A 77 6.09 -3.09 10.95
N LEU A 78 4.79 -3.41 10.96
CA LEU A 78 4.29 -4.76 11.21
C LEU A 78 4.56 -5.69 10.02
N TRP A 79 4.46 -5.19 8.79
CA TRP A 79 4.69 -5.98 7.59
C TRP A 79 6.16 -6.37 7.37
N ARG A 80 7.11 -5.57 7.89
CA ARG A 80 8.54 -5.81 7.76
C ARG A 80 9.10 -6.83 8.78
N LYS A 81 8.32 -7.18 9.81
CA LYS A 81 8.68 -8.22 10.79
C LYS A 81 8.26 -9.58 10.27
#